data_AF-A0A8X6H7I0-F1
#
_entry.id   AF-A0A8X6H7I0-F1
#
_cell.length_a   1.000
_cell.length_b   1.000
_cell.length_c   1.000
_cell.angle_alpha   90.00
_cell.angle_beta   90.00
_cell.angle_gamma   90.00
#
_symmetry.space_group_name_H-M   'P 1'
#
loop_
_entity.id
_entity.type
_entity.pdbx_description
1 polymer ?
#
loop_
_entity_poly.entity_id
_entity_poly.type
_entity_poly.pdbx_seq_one_letter_code
_entity_poly.pdbx_strand_id
1 'polypeptide(L)'
;MSFISTLVVSVGIITMILLDDTDITEVICTPISLDSFFLGFGAMFFALGGAASFPTVQNDMKDRKEFPKSVFLAFALVLFLYLPLSILGCLVYGDQLTENVLDSVPSSIFKTSIEVLSVFHMIFSLPLVISPCSLELEELLNIPHEFGWKRIALRSSIMAFILFVGLTVPDFGKVIHFIGGSVIVLTTTVFPCLFYLQLTSQKNPAWRKKYNILTIFIQQPFITCIILVTAENVTFI
;
A
#
# COMPACT_ATOMS: atom_id res chain seq x y z
N MET A 1 -5.87 -0.26 17.80
CA MET A 1 -4.98 0.90 18.09
C MET A 1 -4.35 1.47 16.83
N SER A 2 -3.74 0.66 15.95
CA SER A 2 -3.11 1.16 14.70
C SER A 2 -4.07 1.98 13.82
N PHE A 3 -5.29 1.48 13.54
CA PHE A 3 -6.30 2.22 12.75
C PHE A 3 -6.67 3.59 13.31
N ILE A 4 -6.87 3.70 14.63
CA ILE A 4 -7.22 4.98 15.28
C ILE A 4 -6.07 5.98 15.14
N SER A 5 -4.82 5.51 15.30
CA SER A 5 -3.64 6.34 15.10
C SER A 5 -3.55 6.85 13.67
N THR A 6 -3.78 6.00 12.67
CA THR A 6 -3.80 6.40 11.26
C THR A 6 -4.91 7.43 11.00
N LEU A 7 -6.11 7.21 11.54
CA LEU A 7 -7.23 8.14 11.39
C LEU A 7 -6.90 9.53 11.99
N VAL A 8 -6.33 9.57 13.20
CA VAL A 8 -5.94 10.82 13.86
C VAL A 8 -4.87 11.55 13.04
N VAL A 9 -3.86 10.84 12.54
CA VAL A 9 -2.81 11.42 11.69
C VAL A 9 -3.41 11.96 10.39
N SER A 10 -4.22 11.17 9.67
CA SER A 10 -4.83 11.59 8.40
C SER A 10 -5.73 12.80 8.57
N VAL A 11 -6.60 12.82 9.58
CA VAL A 11 -7.48 13.98 9.87
C VAL A 11 -6.65 15.21 10.30
N GLY A 12 -5.59 14.99 11.08
CA GLY A 12 -4.66 16.05 11.49
C GLY A 12 -3.99 16.70 10.29
N ILE A 13 -3.49 15.90 9.34
CA ILE A 13 -2.88 16.42 8.10
C ILE A 13 -3.92 17.16 7.26
N ILE A 14 -5.12 16.61 7.06
CA ILE A 14 -6.19 17.28 6.30
C ILE A 14 -6.52 18.63 6.93
N THR A 15 -6.58 18.71 8.26
CA THR A 15 -6.85 19.97 8.97
C THR A 15 -5.71 20.97 8.77
N MET A 16 -4.45 20.52 8.76
CA MET A 16 -3.32 21.40 8.44
C MET A 16 -3.39 21.96 7.03
N ILE A 17 -3.71 21.12 6.04
CA ILE A 17 -3.86 21.54 4.65
C ILE A 17 -4.98 22.58 4.52
N LEU A 18 -6.11 22.38 5.20
CA LEU A 18 -7.25 23.30 5.15
C LEU A 18 -7.02 24.63 5.90
N LEU A 19 -6.15 24.63 6.90
CA LEU A 19 -5.79 25.82 7.67
C LEU A 19 -4.60 26.56 7.06
N ASP A 20 -3.95 26.00 6.03
CA ASP A 20 -2.85 26.65 5.35
C ASP A 20 -3.41 27.77 4.46
N ASP A 21 -3.21 29.01 4.89
CA ASP A 21 -3.71 30.23 4.24
C ASP A 21 -2.74 30.67 3.13
N THR A 22 -2.30 29.71 2.30
CA THR A 22 -1.54 30.03 1.10
C THR A 22 -2.49 30.71 0.13
N ASP A 23 -2.27 32.01 -0.13
CA ASP A 23 -2.85 32.72 -1.27
C ASP A 23 -2.75 31.76 -2.47
N ILE A 24 -3.90 31.37 -3.02
CA ILE A 24 -4.02 30.37 -4.09
C ILE A 24 -3.33 30.93 -5.35
N THR A 25 -2.00 30.89 -5.37
CA THR A 25 -1.19 31.20 -6.53
C THR A 25 -1.55 30.16 -7.56
N GLU A 26 -1.97 30.62 -8.74
CA GLU A 26 -2.50 29.83 -9.86
C GLU A 26 -2.00 28.39 -9.82
N VAL A 27 -2.92 27.46 -9.53
CA VAL A 27 -2.65 26.02 -9.52
C VAL A 27 -2.29 25.60 -10.94
N ILE A 28 -1.00 25.69 -11.28
CA ILE A 28 -0.47 25.17 -12.53
C ILE A 28 -0.34 23.68 -12.31
N CYS A 29 -1.38 22.92 -12.67
CA CYS A 29 -1.22 21.48 -12.82
C CYS A 29 -0.26 21.25 -13.99
N THR A 30 0.94 20.75 -13.69
CA THR A 30 1.86 20.27 -14.72
C THR A 30 1.13 19.34 -15.71
N PRO A 31 1.37 19.50 -17.02
CA PRO A 31 0.70 18.69 -18.02
C PRO A 31 1.03 17.21 -17.81
N ILE A 32 0.00 16.36 -17.94
CA ILE A 32 0.12 14.91 -17.72
C ILE A 32 1.15 14.33 -18.71
N SER A 33 2.33 13.99 -18.19
CA SER A 33 3.36 13.27 -18.91
C SER A 33 3.23 11.76 -18.69
N LEU A 34 3.74 10.95 -19.62
CA LEU A 34 3.76 9.49 -19.44
C LEU A 34 4.59 9.08 -18.21
N ASP A 35 5.68 9.80 -17.93
CA ASP A 35 6.52 9.52 -16.77
C ASP A 35 5.76 9.78 -15.47
N SER A 36 5.10 10.93 -15.35
CA SER A 36 4.25 11.27 -14.20
C SER A 36 3.11 10.26 -14.01
N PHE A 37 2.53 9.75 -15.10
CA PHE A 37 1.51 8.72 -15.05
C PHE A 37 2.05 7.41 -14.46
N PHE A 38 3.20 6.92 -14.93
CA PHE A 38 3.79 5.67 -14.43
C PHE A 38 4.31 5.79 -13.00
N LEU A 39 4.85 6.96 -12.62
CA LEU A 39 5.26 7.23 -11.24
C LEU A 39 4.04 7.21 -10.30
N GLY A 40 2.97 7.94 -10.65
CA GLY A 40 1.72 7.92 -9.89
C GLY A 40 1.09 6.53 -9.81
N PHE A 41 1.16 5.75 -10.89
CA PHE A 41 0.74 4.34 -10.88
C PHE A 41 1.56 3.51 -9.89
N GLY A 42 2.88 3.67 -9.86
CA GLY A 42 3.76 3.03 -8.89
C GLY A 42 3.40 3.39 -7.44
N ALA A 43 3.18 4.68 -7.17
CA ALA A 43 2.76 5.15 -5.84
C ALA A 43 1.40 4.57 -5.43
N MET A 44 0.43 4.50 -6.34
CA MET A 44 -0.88 3.89 -6.08
C MET A 44 -0.77 2.42 -5.71
N PHE A 45 0.03 1.63 -6.43
CA PHE A 45 0.25 0.22 -6.11
C PHE A 45 0.98 0.04 -4.79
N PHE A 46 1.95 0.90 -4.47
CA PHE A 46 2.59 0.90 -3.16
C PHE A 46 1.59 1.16 -2.04
N ALA A 47 0.74 2.17 -2.20
CA ALA A 47 -0.28 2.57 -1.24
C ALA A 47 -1.37 1.49 -1.00
N LEU A 48 -1.72 0.72 -2.04
CA LEU A 48 -2.67 -0.40 -1.96
C LEU A 48 -2.00 -1.76 -1.73
N GLY A 49 -0.70 -1.76 -1.45
CA GLY A 49 0.07 -2.96 -1.15
C GLY A 49 -0.38 -3.61 0.17
N GLY A 50 -0.26 -4.94 0.26
CA GLY A 50 -0.64 -5.68 1.49
C GLY A 50 -0.97 -7.15 1.29
N ALA A 51 -0.98 -7.64 0.04
CA ALA A 51 -1.36 -9.02 -0.28
C ALA A 51 -0.50 -10.08 0.43
N ALA A 52 0.76 -9.78 0.76
CA ALA A 52 1.64 -10.70 1.49
C ALA A 52 1.12 -11.00 2.91
N SER A 53 0.40 -10.08 3.53
CA SER A 53 -0.14 -10.26 4.89
C SER A 53 -1.50 -10.95 4.90
N PHE A 54 -2.16 -11.07 3.73
CA PHE A 54 -3.51 -11.63 3.62
C PHE A 54 -3.62 -13.08 4.14
N PRO A 55 -2.70 -14.01 3.83
CA PRO A 55 -2.79 -15.36 4.34
C PRO A 55 -2.72 -15.43 5.87
N THR A 56 -1.82 -14.65 6.49
CA THR A 56 -1.69 -14.57 7.95
C THR A 56 -2.95 -13.99 8.57
N VAL A 57 -3.45 -12.87 8.05
CA VAL A 57 -4.70 -12.24 8.52
C VAL A 57 -5.87 -13.21 8.38
N GLN A 58 -6.00 -13.90 7.25
CA GLN A 58 -7.06 -14.87 7.02
C GLN A 58 -6.96 -16.07 7.97
N ASN A 59 -5.76 -16.56 8.27
CA ASN A 59 -5.55 -17.64 9.23
C ASN A 59 -5.93 -17.23 10.66
N ASP A 60 -5.71 -15.96 11.01
CA ASP A 60 -6.00 -15.39 12.32
C ASP A 60 -7.49 -15.02 12.51
N MET A 61 -8.29 -14.98 11.44
CA MET A 61 -9.73 -14.70 11.51
C MET A 61 -10.51 -15.85 12.16
N LYS A 62 -11.43 -15.50 13.07
CA LYS A 62 -12.37 -16.45 13.70
C LYS A 62 -13.22 -17.21 12.66
N ASP A 63 -13.68 -16.52 11.62
CA ASP A 63 -14.35 -17.12 10.47
C ASP A 63 -13.67 -16.69 9.17
N ARG A 64 -13.03 -17.64 8.48
CA ARG A 64 -12.30 -17.41 7.23
C ARG A 64 -13.22 -17.07 6.05
N LYS A 65 -14.51 -17.39 6.14
CA LYS A 65 -15.50 -17.09 5.08
C LYS A 65 -15.81 -15.61 4.96
N GLU A 66 -15.60 -14.85 6.05
CA GLU A 66 -15.83 -13.41 6.11
C GLU A 66 -14.64 -12.59 5.57
N PHE A 67 -13.54 -13.25 5.20
CA PHE A 67 -12.33 -12.60 4.68
C PHE A 67 -12.60 -11.65 3.50
N PRO A 68 -13.38 -12.01 2.46
CA PRO A 68 -13.65 -11.11 1.34
C PRO A 68 -14.37 -9.83 1.76
N LYS A 69 -15.32 -9.92 2.70
CA LYS A 69 -16.04 -8.74 3.22
C LYS A 69 -15.09 -7.83 4.00
N SER A 70 -14.20 -8.41 4.81
CA SER A 70 -13.20 -7.66 5.57
C SER A 70 -12.21 -6.94 4.64
N VAL A 71 -11.77 -7.61 3.57
CA VAL A 71 -10.86 -7.01 2.58
C VAL A 71 -11.52 -5.86 1.84
N PHE A 72 -12.77 -6.04 1.39
CA PHE A 72 -13.52 -4.98 0.72
C PHE A 72 -13.67 -3.74 1.62
N LEU A 73 -14.09 -3.94 2.88
CA LEU A 73 -14.22 -2.85 3.84
C LEU A 73 -12.88 -2.16 4.11
N ALA A 74 -11.79 -2.91 4.23
CA ALA A 74 -10.46 -2.35 4.44
C ALA A 74 -10.02 -1.45 3.28
N PHE A 75 -10.18 -1.90 2.03
CA PHE A 75 -9.85 -1.08 0.86
C PHE A 75 -10.75 0.16 0.74
N ALA A 76 -12.05 0.03 1.02
CA ALA A 76 -12.96 1.18 1.02
C ALA A 76 -12.53 2.24 2.06
N LEU A 77 -12.14 1.82 3.26
CA LEU A 77 -11.64 2.73 4.30
C LEU A 77 -10.31 3.40 3.92
N VAL A 78 -9.39 2.65 3.32
CA VAL A 78 -8.11 3.21 2.86
C VAL A 78 -8.34 4.27 1.78
N LEU A 79 -9.21 3.99 0.81
CA LEU A 79 -9.56 4.96 -0.23
C LEU A 79 -10.24 6.20 0.34
N PHE A 80 -11.14 6.02 1.31
CA PHE A 80 -11.79 7.12 2.00
C PHE A 80 -10.79 8.03 2.74
N LEU A 81 -9.66 7.49 3.21
CA LEU A 81 -8.60 8.29 3.85
C LEU A 81 -7.65 8.91 2.82
N TYR A 82 -7.31 8.20 1.76
CA TYR A 82 -6.31 8.64 0.78
C TYR A 82 -6.87 9.65 -0.22
N LEU A 83 -8.10 9.45 -0.72
CA LEU A 83 -8.67 10.34 -1.75
C LEU A 83 -8.78 11.80 -1.29
N PRO A 84 -9.38 12.12 -0.13
CA PRO A 84 -9.46 13.51 0.32
C PRO A 84 -8.08 14.13 0.55
N LEU A 85 -7.14 13.34 1.10
CA LEU A 85 -5.79 13.79 1.36
C LEU A 85 -5.05 14.13 0.05
N SER A 86 -5.12 13.25 -0.96
CA SER A 86 -4.49 13.47 -2.26
C SER A 86 -5.13 14.62 -3.04
N ILE A 87 -6.46 14.73 -3.02
CA ILE A 87 -7.18 15.82 -3.71
C ILE A 87 -6.83 17.16 -3.06
N LEU A 88 -6.96 17.29 -1.74
CA LEU A 88 -6.67 18.53 -1.03
C LEU A 88 -5.20 18.92 -1.13
N GLY A 89 -4.28 17.96 -0.97
CA GLY A 89 -2.84 18.22 -1.12
C GLY A 89 -2.48 18.74 -2.51
N CYS A 90 -3.08 18.19 -3.56
CA CYS A 90 -2.88 18.66 -4.93
C CYS A 90 -3.49 20.06 -5.17
N LEU A 91 -4.69 20.31 -4.65
CA LEU A 91 -5.37 21.60 -4.81
C LEU A 91 -4.67 22.76 -4.09
N VAL A 92 -4.09 22.51 -2.90
CA VAL A 92 -3.44 23.54 -2.08
C VAL A 92 -1.98 23.74 -2.47
N TYR A 93 -1.20 22.65 -2.61
CA TYR A 93 0.24 22.77 -2.85
C TYR A 93 0.64 22.70 -4.33
N GLY A 94 -0.18 22.12 -5.21
CA GLY A 94 0.12 21.99 -6.64
C GLY A 94 1.52 21.42 -6.90
N ASP A 95 2.32 22.14 -7.69
CA ASP A 95 3.70 21.77 -8.03
C ASP A 95 4.70 21.83 -6.85
N GLN A 96 4.33 22.41 -5.71
CA GLN A 96 5.17 22.43 -4.50
C GLN A 96 4.98 21.19 -3.63
N LEU A 97 4.03 20.30 -3.98
CA LEU A 97 3.78 19.08 -3.23
C LEU A 97 4.97 18.13 -3.32
N THR A 98 5.52 17.78 -2.17
CA THR A 98 6.56 16.77 -2.03
C THR A 98 5.94 15.38 -1.79
N GLU A 99 6.71 14.32 -2.10
CA GLU A 99 6.29 12.92 -1.93
C GLU A 99 5.82 12.58 -0.50
N ASN A 100 6.40 13.28 0.48
CA ASN A 100 5.89 13.33 1.84
C ASN A 100 5.14 14.66 2.02
N VAL A 101 3.82 14.57 2.20
CA VAL A 101 2.95 15.75 2.36
C VAL A 101 3.31 16.61 3.58
N LEU A 102 3.83 16.00 4.65
CA LEU A 102 4.23 16.74 5.85
C LEU A 102 5.37 17.72 5.56
N ASP A 103 6.24 17.39 4.61
CA ASP A 103 7.36 18.27 4.23
C ASP A 103 6.89 19.51 3.47
N SER A 104 5.72 19.45 2.81
CA SER A 104 5.10 20.59 2.11
C SER A 104 4.40 21.57 3.06
N VAL A 105 3.94 21.09 4.22
CA VAL A 105 3.22 21.93 5.21
C VAL A 105 4.22 22.83 5.96
N PRO A 106 3.88 24.10 6.22
CA PRO A 106 4.73 25.01 6.99
C PRO A 106 5.02 24.51 8.42
N SER A 107 6.20 24.87 8.92
CA SER A 107 6.67 24.43 10.23
C SER A 107 5.84 25.03 11.36
N SER A 108 5.14 24.19 12.12
CA SER A 108 4.34 24.58 13.28
C SER A 108 4.45 23.55 14.42
N ILE A 109 4.07 23.95 15.63
CA ILE A 109 4.00 23.05 16.80
C ILE A 109 3.03 21.89 16.52
N PHE A 110 1.94 22.19 15.80
CA PHE A 110 0.98 21.18 15.37
C PHE A 110 1.62 20.19 14.39
N LYS A 111 2.35 20.68 13.36
CA LYS A 111 3.08 19.82 12.40
C LYS A 111 4.02 18.87 13.12
N THR A 112 4.85 19.41 14.01
CA THR A 112 5.83 18.61 14.79
C THR A 112 5.12 17.52 15.60
N SER A 113 3.94 17.83 16.16
CA SER A 113 3.15 16.86 16.93
C SER A 113 2.63 15.70 16.07
N ILE A 114 2.16 16.00 14.86
CA ILE A 114 1.70 14.98 13.90
C ILE A 114 2.86 14.15 13.35
N GLU A 115 4.01 14.76 13.08
CA GLU A 115 5.23 14.06 12.67
C GLU A 115 5.67 13.06 13.75
N VAL A 116 5.73 13.49 15.01
CA VAL A 116 6.06 12.62 16.14
C VAL A 116 5.06 11.48 16.28
N LEU A 117 3.74 11.77 16.19
CA LEU A 117 2.71 10.74 16.22
C LEU A 117 2.85 9.74 15.07
N SER A 118 3.21 10.21 13.88
CA SER A 118 3.46 9.36 12.69
C SER A 118 4.68 8.46 12.89
N VAL A 119 5.75 8.98 13.49
CA VAL A 119 6.93 8.18 13.86
C VAL A 119 6.57 7.09 14.85
N PHE A 120 5.81 7.41 15.91
CA PHE A 120 5.31 6.39 16.84
C PHE A 120 4.45 5.34 16.15
N HIS A 121 3.52 5.78 15.29
CA HIS A 121 2.68 4.88 14.50
C HIS A 121 3.52 3.91 13.64
N MET A 122 4.58 4.40 12.99
CA MET A 122 5.49 3.58 12.20
C MET A 122 6.27 2.58 13.06
N ILE A 123 6.77 2.99 14.23
CA ILE A 123 7.49 2.09 15.16
C ILE A 123 6.61 0.91 15.58
N PHE A 124 5.32 1.14 15.85
CA PHE A 124 4.40 0.06 16.22
C PHE A 124 3.90 -0.77 15.03
N SER A 125 3.81 -0.17 13.84
CA SER A 125 3.33 -0.86 12.64
C SER A 125 4.42 -1.70 11.97
N LEU A 126 5.69 -1.30 12.06
CA LEU A 126 6.80 -1.98 11.39
C LEU A 126 6.94 -3.47 11.79
N PRO A 127 6.85 -3.87 13.08
CA PRO A 127 6.87 -5.29 13.46
C PRO A 127 5.71 -6.09 12.87
N LEU A 128 4.52 -5.48 12.74
CA LEU A 128 3.35 -6.14 12.17
C LEU A 128 3.54 -6.44 10.68
N VAL A 129 4.13 -5.49 9.94
CA VAL A 129 4.41 -5.64 8.51
C VAL A 129 5.54 -6.64 8.25
N ILE A 130 6.57 -6.67 9.10
CA ILE A 130 7.72 -7.58 8.94
C ILE A 130 7.40 -9.01 9.41
N SER A 131 6.39 -9.21 10.26
CA SER A 131 6.10 -10.51 10.86
C SER A 131 5.81 -11.62 9.82
N PRO A 132 4.93 -11.43 8.81
CA PRO A 132 4.70 -12.46 7.78
C PRO A 132 5.98 -12.84 7.03
N CYS A 133 6.77 -11.85 6.62
CA CYS A 133 8.06 -12.09 5.95
C CYS A 133 9.04 -12.88 6.84
N SER A 134 9.07 -12.56 8.14
CA SER A 134 9.90 -13.30 9.10
C SER A 134 9.46 -14.75 9.25
N LEU A 135 8.15 -15.02 9.27
CA LEU A 135 7.61 -16.37 9.35
C LEU A 135 7.93 -17.20 8.11
N GLU A 136 7.77 -16.63 6.92
CA GLU A 136 8.11 -17.29 5.66
C GLU A 136 9.61 -17.65 5.59
N LEU A 137 10.49 -16.76 6.05
CA LEU A 137 11.93 -17.02 6.11
C LEU A 137 12.31 -18.04 7.21
N GLU A 138 11.61 -18.02 8.35
CA GLU A 138 11.75 -19.04 9.41
C GLU A 138 11.41 -20.44 8.86
N GLU A 139 10.32 -20.56 8.11
CA GLU A 139 9.90 -21.81 7.46
C GLU A 139 10.89 -22.26 6.37
N LEU A 140 11.32 -21.34 5.49
CA LEU A 140 12.27 -21.65 4.42
C LEU A 140 13.62 -22.17 4.94
N LEU A 141 14.07 -21.65 6.08
CA LEU A 141 15.32 -22.04 6.73
C LEU A 141 15.15 -23.19 7.74
N ASN A 142 13.95 -23.79 7.84
CA ASN A 142 13.59 -24.84 8.81
C ASN A 142 13.94 -24.46 10.26
N ILE A 143 13.75 -23.19 10.64
CA ILE A 143 14.00 -22.71 11.99
C ILE A 143 12.81 -23.10 12.87
N PRO A 144 13.02 -23.77 14.02
CA PRO A 144 11.94 -24.11 14.93
C PRO A 144 11.25 -22.83 15.44
N HIS A 145 9.93 -22.88 15.56
CA HIS A 145 9.10 -21.74 16.00
C HIS A 145 9.26 -21.41 17.50
N GLU A 146 10.10 -22.15 18.21
CA GLU A 146 10.45 -21.91 19.60
C GLU A 146 11.34 -20.68 19.77
N PHE A 147 11.43 -20.17 21.00
CA PHE A 147 12.27 -19.02 21.31
C PHE A 147 13.75 -19.45 21.29
N GLY A 148 14.38 -19.34 20.12
CA GLY A 148 15.76 -19.74 19.88
C GLY A 148 16.65 -18.61 19.37
N TRP A 149 17.95 -18.69 19.63
CA TRP A 149 18.94 -17.72 19.15
C TRP A 149 18.92 -17.52 17.63
N LYS A 150 18.65 -18.60 16.87
CA LYS A 150 18.53 -18.56 15.40
C LYS A 150 17.39 -17.66 14.93
N ARG A 151 16.26 -17.67 15.65
CA ARG A 151 15.09 -16.85 15.35
C ARG A 151 15.37 -15.38 15.61
N ILE A 152 16.01 -15.07 16.73
CA ILE A 152 16.43 -13.71 17.08
C ILE A 152 17.41 -13.20 16.01
N ALA A 153 18.42 -14.00 15.67
CA ALA A 153 19.42 -13.64 14.67
C ALA A 153 18.79 -13.34 13.29
N LEU A 154 17.85 -14.18 12.83
CA LEU A 154 17.15 -13.97 11.56
C LEU A 154 16.32 -12.67 11.58
N ARG A 155 15.48 -12.47 12.60
CA ARG A 155 14.64 -11.26 12.71
C ARG A 155 15.47 -9.99 12.84
N SER A 156 16.55 -10.02 13.62
CA SER A 156 17.51 -8.92 13.71
C SER A 156 18.21 -8.66 12.38
N SER A 157 18.55 -9.70 11.61
CA SER A 157 19.15 -9.57 10.29
C SER A 157 18.20 -8.92 9.28
N ILE A 158 16.91 -9.29 9.29
CA ILE A 158 15.89 -8.68 8.42
C ILE A 158 15.75 -7.20 8.76
N MET A 159 15.65 -6.86 10.05
CA MET A 159 15.56 -5.46 10.47
C MET A 159 16.82 -4.66 10.13
N ALA A 160 18.00 -5.24 10.32
CA ALA A 160 19.27 -4.60 9.96
C ALA A 160 19.36 -4.35 8.44
N PHE A 161 18.87 -5.27 7.62
CA PHE A 161 18.81 -5.08 6.17
C PHE A 161 17.86 -3.95 5.77
N ILE A 162 16.66 -3.88 6.37
CA ILE A 162 15.70 -2.79 6.14
C ILE A 162 16.33 -1.44 6.53
N LEU A 163 17.00 -1.37 7.69
CA LEU A 163 17.72 -0.17 8.13
C LEU A 163 18.84 0.21 7.16
N PHE A 164 19.61 -0.75 6.68
CA PHE A 164 20.67 -0.51 5.69
C PHE A 164 20.13 0.12 4.41
N VAL A 165 19.02 -0.41 3.88
CA VAL A 165 18.36 0.16 2.70
C VAL A 165 17.85 1.57 2.98
N GLY A 166 17.20 1.79 4.13
CA GLY A 166 16.69 3.11 4.51
C GLY A 166 17.78 4.17 4.70
N LEU A 167 18.97 3.79 5.16
CA LEU A 167 20.12 4.71 5.28
C LEU A 167 20.83 4.95 3.93
N THR A 168 20.73 4.01 2.98
CA THR A 168 21.40 4.12 1.68
C THR A 168 20.60 4.96 0.68
N VAL A 169 19.27 4.87 0.71
CA VAL A 169 18.38 5.60 -0.20
C VAL A 169 17.57 6.62 0.58
N PRO A 170 18.04 7.88 0.68
CA PRO A 170 17.36 8.92 1.48
C PRO A 170 16.12 9.51 0.79
N ASP A 171 15.88 9.16 -0.48
CA ASP A 171 14.78 9.70 -1.28
C ASP A 171 13.56 8.77 -1.20
N PHE A 172 12.53 9.26 -0.53
CA PHE A 172 11.29 8.52 -0.28
C PHE A 172 10.52 8.18 -1.56
N GLY A 173 10.38 9.14 -2.49
CA GLY A 173 9.64 8.95 -3.74
C GLY A 173 10.25 7.87 -4.62
N LYS A 174 11.59 7.85 -4.73
CA LYS A 174 12.31 6.82 -5.50
C LYS A 174 12.00 5.41 -4.99
N VAL A 175 11.94 5.22 -3.66
CA VAL A 175 11.64 3.92 -3.05
C VAL A 175 10.18 3.51 -3.32
N ILE A 176 9.23 4.43 -3.12
CA ILE A 176 7.80 4.19 -3.36
C ILE A 176 7.55 3.79 -4.81
N HIS A 177 8.01 4.60 -5.76
CA HIS A 177 7.75 4.36 -7.18
C HIS A 177 8.41 3.08 -7.66
N PHE A 178 9.63 2.79 -7.20
CA PHE A 178 10.34 1.56 -7.55
C PHE A 178 9.66 0.32 -6.98
N ILE A 179 9.40 0.27 -5.66
CA ILE A 179 8.82 -0.91 -5.00
C ILE A 179 7.37 -1.14 -5.47
N GLY A 180 6.60 -0.07 -5.57
CA GLY A 180 5.22 -0.08 -6.03
C GLY A 180 5.10 -0.56 -7.47
N GLY A 181 5.84 0.07 -8.39
CA GLY A 181 5.80 -0.25 -9.81
C GLY A 181 6.42 -1.61 -10.18
N SER A 182 7.29 -2.18 -9.32
CA SER A 182 7.93 -3.47 -9.56
C SER A 182 7.34 -4.58 -8.66
N VAL A 183 7.90 -4.76 -7.47
CA VAL A 183 7.65 -5.90 -6.58
C VAL A 183 6.17 -6.04 -6.26
N ILE A 184 5.48 -4.94 -5.97
CA ILE A 184 4.07 -4.99 -5.56
C ILE A 184 3.17 -5.32 -6.76
N VAL A 185 3.38 -4.71 -7.93
CA VAL A 185 2.65 -5.08 -9.16
C VAL A 185 2.88 -6.55 -9.53
N LEU A 186 4.12 -7.03 -9.45
CA LEU A 186 4.44 -8.43 -9.74
C LEU A 186 3.69 -9.39 -8.80
N THR A 187 3.72 -9.11 -7.50
CA THR A 187 3.15 -10.01 -6.48
C THR A 187 1.63 -9.93 -6.38
N THR A 188 1.03 -8.77 -6.63
CA THR A 188 -0.43 -8.56 -6.52
C THR A 188 -1.19 -8.82 -7.81
N THR A 189 -0.54 -8.63 -8.96
CA THR A 189 -1.20 -8.75 -10.28
C THR A 189 -0.63 -9.89 -11.11
N VAL A 190 0.69 -9.92 -11.32
CA VAL A 190 1.31 -10.89 -12.25
C VAL A 190 1.24 -12.32 -11.74
N PHE A 191 1.77 -12.58 -10.54
CA PHE A 191 1.87 -13.93 -9.99
C PHE A 191 0.50 -14.59 -9.72
N PRO A 192 -0.50 -13.90 -9.12
CA PRO A 192 -1.82 -14.51 -8.92
C PRO A 192 -2.47 -14.93 -10.23
N CYS A 193 -2.34 -14.13 -11.30
CA CYS A 193 -2.86 -14.47 -12.62
C CYS A 193 -2.16 -15.70 -13.21
N LEU A 194 -0.83 -15.78 -13.10
CA LEU A 194 -0.07 -16.93 -13.58
C LEU A 194 -0.43 -18.22 -12.82
N PHE A 195 -0.52 -18.15 -11.48
CA PHE A 195 -0.90 -19.29 -10.65
C PHE A 195 -2.34 -19.74 -10.93
N TYR A 196 -3.27 -18.79 -11.08
CA TYR A 196 -4.66 -19.10 -11.43
C TYR A 196 -4.77 -19.81 -12.79
N LEU A 197 -4.03 -19.35 -13.79
CA LEU A 197 -3.95 -20.01 -15.10
C LEU A 197 -3.35 -21.41 -15.01
N GLN A 198 -2.27 -21.58 -14.24
CA GLN A 198 -1.65 -22.90 -14.05
C GLN A 198 -2.61 -23.88 -13.36
N LEU A 199 -3.26 -23.46 -12.28
CA LEU A 199 -4.24 -24.27 -11.55
C LEU A 199 -5.47 -24.63 -12.40
N THR A 200 -5.97 -23.68 -13.19
CA THR A 200 -7.13 -23.93 -14.07
C THR A 200 -6.76 -24.81 -15.26
N SER A 201 -5.54 -24.64 -15.80
CA SER A 201 -5.01 -25.50 -16.86
C SER A 201 -4.80 -26.94 -16.40
N GLN A 202 -4.49 -27.18 -15.13
CA GLN A 202 -4.42 -28.53 -14.55
C GLN A 202 -5.80 -29.19 -14.47
N LYS A 203 -6.86 -28.41 -14.19
CA LYS A 203 -8.25 -28.90 -14.16
C LYS A 203 -8.87 -29.09 -15.55
N ASN A 204 -8.54 -28.23 -16.51
CA ASN A 204 -9.03 -28.32 -17.89
C ASN A 204 -8.02 -27.73 -18.89
N PRO A 205 -7.34 -28.56 -19.72
CA PRO A 205 -6.31 -28.10 -20.65
C PRO A 205 -6.84 -27.22 -21.79
N ALA A 206 -8.15 -27.18 -22.05
CA ALA A 206 -8.75 -26.31 -23.07
C ALA A 206 -8.72 -24.81 -22.69
N TRP A 207 -8.64 -24.49 -21.39
CA TRP A 207 -8.63 -23.11 -20.89
C TRP A 207 -7.36 -22.33 -21.30
N ARG A 208 -6.21 -23.01 -21.37
CA ARG A 208 -4.92 -22.41 -21.75
C ARG A 208 -4.92 -21.87 -23.19
N LYS A 209 -5.75 -22.43 -24.07
CA LYS A 209 -5.90 -21.99 -25.47
C LYS A 209 -6.92 -20.84 -25.63
N LYS A 210 -7.84 -20.64 -24.69
CA LYS A 210 -8.95 -19.68 -24.80
C LYS A 210 -8.63 -18.30 -24.22
N TYR A 211 -7.81 -18.23 -23.17
CA TYR A 211 -7.44 -16.97 -22.50
C TYR A 211 -5.94 -16.77 -22.56
N ASN A 212 -5.50 -15.82 -23.38
CA ASN A 212 -4.09 -15.47 -23.52
C ASN A 212 -3.67 -14.62 -22.31
N ILE A 213 -2.42 -14.73 -21.85
CA ILE A 213 -1.90 -13.98 -20.69
C ILE A 213 -2.20 -12.48 -20.80
N LEU A 214 -2.09 -11.92 -22.01
CA LEU A 214 -2.41 -10.52 -22.33
C LEU A 214 -3.86 -10.12 -22.04
N THR A 215 -4.84 -11.01 -22.26
CA THR A 215 -6.26 -10.70 -22.01
C THR A 215 -6.60 -10.60 -20.52
N ILE A 216 -5.87 -11.32 -19.66
CA ILE A 216 -6.06 -11.25 -18.20
C ILE A 216 -5.37 -10.00 -17.65
N PHE A 217 -4.17 -9.68 -18.12
CA PHE A 217 -3.47 -8.45 -17.72
C PHE A 217 -4.21 -7.17 -18.09
N ILE A 218 -4.87 -7.13 -19.25
CA ILE A 218 -5.68 -5.98 -19.68
C ILE A 218 -6.97 -5.86 -18.86
N GLN A 219 -7.54 -6.98 -18.40
CA GLN A 219 -8.78 -6.97 -17.62
C GLN A 219 -8.60 -6.67 -16.14
N GLN A 220 -7.44 -6.94 -15.52
CA GLN A 220 -7.26 -6.73 -14.07
C GLN A 220 -7.30 -5.26 -13.60
N PRO A 221 -6.62 -4.26 -14.21
CA PRO A 221 -6.79 -2.87 -13.81
C PRO A 221 -8.23 -2.38 -14.09
N PHE A 222 -8.86 -2.92 -15.16
CA PHE A 222 -10.27 -2.69 -15.44
C PHE A 222 -11.19 -3.34 -14.41
N ILE A 223 -10.87 -4.51 -13.84
CA ILE A 223 -11.64 -5.18 -12.79
C ILE A 223 -11.43 -4.50 -11.44
N THR A 224 -10.25 -3.97 -11.13
CA THR A 224 -10.04 -3.13 -9.94
C THR A 224 -10.80 -1.80 -10.06
N CYS A 225 -10.78 -1.16 -11.24
CA CYS A 225 -11.63 0.01 -11.54
C CYS A 225 -13.12 -0.33 -11.56
N ILE A 226 -13.52 -1.47 -12.13
CA ILE A 226 -14.91 -1.93 -12.18
C ILE A 226 -15.37 -2.33 -10.79
N ILE A 227 -14.57 -2.92 -9.91
CA ILE A 227 -14.95 -3.21 -8.51
C ILE A 227 -15.17 -1.90 -7.75
N LEU A 228 -14.39 -0.85 -8.05
CA LEU A 228 -14.62 0.49 -7.51
C LEU A 228 -15.90 1.14 -8.07
N VAL A 229 -16.23 0.92 -9.35
CA VAL A 229 -17.43 1.49 -10.02
C VAL A 229 -18.70 0.63 -9.85
N THR A 230 -18.57 -0.68 -9.58
CA THR A 230 -19.70 -1.59 -9.31
C THR A 230 -20.05 -1.63 -7.84
N ALA A 231 -19.14 -1.23 -6.93
CA ALA A 231 -19.49 -0.93 -5.55
C ALA A 231 -20.52 0.20 -5.42
N GLU A 232 -20.54 1.17 -6.35
CA GLU A 232 -21.59 2.20 -6.40
C GLU A 232 -22.93 1.68 -6.97
N ASN A 233 -22.92 0.62 -7.80
CA ASN A 233 -24.13 0.11 -8.46
C ASN A 233 -24.79 -1.10 -7.78
N VAL A 234 -24.20 -1.67 -6.73
CA VAL A 234 -24.79 -2.81 -5.99
C VAL A 234 -25.47 -2.40 -4.67
N THR A 235 -25.55 -1.09 -4.39
CA THR A 235 -26.32 -0.57 -3.23
C THR A 235 -27.78 -0.24 -3.58
N PHE A 236 -28.24 -0.56 -4.80
CA PHE A 236 -29.65 -0.55 -5.16
C PHE A 236 -30.01 -1.83 -5.92
N ILE A 237 -30.23 -2.92 -5.17
CA ILE A 237 -31.29 -3.93 -5.31
C ILE A 237 -31.34 -4.70 -3.99
#